data_AF-A0A954GL99-F1
#
_entry.id   AF-A0A954GL99-F1
#
_cell.length_a   1.000
_cell.length_b   1.000
_cell.length_c   1.000
_cell.angle_alpha   90.00
_cell.angle_beta   90.00
_cell.angle_gamma   90.00
#
_symmetry.space_group_name_H-M   'P 1'
#
loop_
_entity.id
_entity.type
_entity.pdbx_description
1 polymer ?
#
loop_
_entity_poly.entity_id
_entity_poly.type
_entity_poly.pdbx_seq_one_letter_code
_entity_poly.pdbx_strand_id
1 'polypeptide(L)'
;MGLFDFLSRLIFGSPASHDSAADVPPTAPEPSRADAAPKHNSPPPKRPSRIKNRTSSTRPVRLVPLRYVGSLVRTPQQQELTAEKPYPFASRNLNPRTGEDLGWLDLSTDGDERWLQYYSLPILKTPTDLAQFLGIPLGRLAWLTQRRHSNYRPATIRESHYHYRWITKRSGGHRLIEAPKQQLKQVQQKILSGILDRVPAHPSAHGFVAGRSILTNAQAHVGKRFLLKLDLEDFYTTVRYRRVVAIFRSLGYSREVALWLSRLTTSAVPREFVGPDSRPGWHHSLSRYALLHLPQGAPTSPALANLSAYALDVRLAGIAGAYDMDYSRYADDLTFSGEGRSIPALQEFVPLVQQIIRAERFRPNRSKRRVVRDSQRQIVAGVVVNERTNVARKDYDLLKAILHNCMREGPSSQNRYNLENFAEHLRGRIAHVTQLNPERGARLLEMYLRIDWNC
;
A
#
# COMPACT_ATOMS: atom_id res chain seq x y z
N MET A 1 0.59 29.87 -7.59
CA MET A 1 1.01 29.51 -6.22
C MET A 1 0.99 27.99 -6.11
N GLY A 2 2.10 27.33 -6.45
CA GLY A 2 2.15 25.90 -6.73
C GLY A 2 3.25 25.19 -5.96
N LEU A 3 3.09 23.86 -5.82
CA LEU A 3 4.03 22.83 -5.35
C LEU A 3 4.76 23.07 -4.01
N PHE A 4 5.42 24.21 -3.84
CA PHE A 4 6.16 24.61 -2.65
C PHE A 4 5.27 24.75 -1.41
N ASP A 5 4.06 25.30 -1.57
CA ASP A 5 3.11 25.46 -0.46
C ASP A 5 2.45 24.11 -0.06
N PHE A 6 2.23 23.23 -1.05
CA PHE A 6 1.82 21.83 -0.79
C PHE A 6 2.90 21.06 -0.03
N LEU A 7 4.17 21.19 -0.44
CA LEU A 7 5.32 20.56 0.24
C LEU A 7 5.53 21.13 1.65
N SER A 8 5.40 22.45 1.84
CA SER A 8 5.53 23.10 3.14
C SER A 8 4.53 22.53 4.16
N ARG A 9 3.26 22.40 3.78
CA ARG A 9 2.22 21.84 4.66
C ARG A 9 2.37 20.34 4.91
N LEU A 10 2.89 19.57 3.93
CA LEU A 10 3.11 18.13 4.06
C LEU A 10 4.30 17.79 4.95
N ILE A 11 5.33 18.64 4.97
CA ILE A 11 6.58 18.46 5.71
C ILE A 11 6.50 19.08 7.11
N PHE A 12 5.93 20.28 7.25
CA PHE A 12 6.01 21.07 8.48
C PHE A 12 4.69 21.19 9.26
N GLY A 13 3.56 20.77 8.69
CA GLY A 13 2.23 21.06 9.26
C GLY A 13 1.88 22.54 9.18
N SER A 14 0.59 22.90 9.30
CA SER A 14 0.19 24.32 9.32
C SER A 14 0.85 25.04 10.52
N PRO A 15 1.39 26.26 10.34
CA PRO A 15 1.89 27.04 11.46
C PRO A 15 0.72 27.38 12.38
N ALA A 16 0.81 26.92 13.63
CA ALA A 16 0.01 27.48 14.71
C ALA A 16 0.51 28.91 14.96
N SER A 17 -0.44 29.81 15.19
CA SER A 17 -0.23 31.19 15.64
C SER A 17 0.84 31.27 16.72
N HIS A 18 1.82 32.13 16.49
CA HIS A 18 2.82 32.54 17.47
C HIS A 18 2.15 33.08 18.73
N ASP A 19 2.58 32.59 19.91
CA ASP A 19 2.67 33.42 21.10
C ASP A 19 3.77 32.91 22.06
N SER A 20 4.62 33.88 22.41
CA SER A 20 5.53 34.08 23.56
C SER A 20 6.37 32.94 24.16
N ALA A 21 7.66 33.28 24.29
CA ALA A 21 8.77 32.61 24.96
C ALA A 21 8.67 32.53 26.49
N ALA A 22 9.40 31.56 27.08
CA ALA A 22 10.09 31.70 28.36
C ALA A 22 11.20 30.64 28.52
N ASP A 23 12.40 31.14 28.85
CA ASP A 23 13.66 30.43 29.16
C ASP A 23 13.61 29.62 30.47
N VAL A 24 14.34 28.49 30.53
CA VAL A 24 15.11 28.03 31.71
C VAL A 24 16.34 27.18 31.25
N PRO A 25 17.57 27.41 31.79
CA PRO A 25 18.83 26.78 31.35
C PRO A 25 19.27 25.55 32.21
N PRO A 26 20.46 24.93 31.97
CA PRO A 26 20.74 23.50 32.15
C PRO A 26 21.53 23.14 33.43
N THR A 27 21.63 21.84 33.79
CA THR A 27 22.88 21.17 34.26
C THR A 27 22.70 19.66 34.52
N ALA A 28 23.78 18.90 34.23
CA ALA A 28 24.02 17.46 34.48
C ALA A 28 24.51 17.21 35.95
N PRO A 29 25.04 16.04 36.43
CA PRO A 29 25.70 14.93 35.71
C PRO A 29 25.40 13.48 36.17
N GLU A 30 25.97 12.52 35.42
CA GLU A 30 26.12 11.08 35.74
C GLU A 30 26.96 10.83 37.01
N PRO A 31 26.90 9.60 37.55
CA PRO A 31 28.16 8.95 37.92
C PRO A 31 28.30 7.50 37.43
N SER A 32 29.57 7.10 37.39
CA SER A 32 30.18 5.90 36.84
C SER A 32 30.30 4.71 37.80
N ARG A 33 30.26 3.50 37.19
CA ARG A 33 31.08 2.27 37.41
C ARG A 33 31.08 1.47 38.74
N ALA A 34 30.97 0.14 38.52
CA ALA A 34 31.51 -1.02 39.27
C ALA A 34 30.87 -1.29 40.66
N ASP A 35 30.52 -2.51 41.10
CA ASP A 35 31.24 -3.78 41.04
C ASP A 35 30.35 -5.03 41.31
N ALA A 36 30.88 -6.19 40.91
CA ALA A 36 30.75 -7.55 41.48
C ALA A 36 29.37 -8.21 41.80
N ALA A 37 29.14 -9.34 41.12
CA ALA A 37 28.09 -10.33 41.38
C ALA A 37 28.43 -11.30 42.54
N PRO A 38 27.42 -12.01 43.09
CA PRO A 38 27.60 -13.40 43.48
C PRO A 38 26.65 -14.37 42.75
N LYS A 39 27.18 -15.56 42.54
CA LYS A 39 26.63 -16.71 41.81
C LYS A 39 25.44 -17.32 42.56
N HIS A 40 24.35 -17.59 41.86
CA HIS A 40 23.33 -18.56 42.30
C HIS A 40 23.25 -19.72 41.31
N ASN A 41 23.61 -20.91 41.80
CA ASN A 41 23.47 -22.19 41.13
C ASN A 41 21.99 -22.55 40.96
N SER A 42 21.59 -22.99 39.77
CA SER A 42 20.32 -23.69 39.53
C SER A 42 20.54 -24.86 38.55
N PRO A 43 19.91 -26.02 38.78
CA PRO A 43 20.28 -27.31 38.16
C PRO A 43 19.82 -27.45 36.69
N PRO A 44 20.43 -28.39 35.93
CA PRO A 44 20.25 -28.47 34.48
C PRO A 44 18.87 -29.02 34.06
N PRO A 45 18.35 -28.61 32.88
CA PRO A 45 17.07 -29.07 32.37
C PRO A 45 17.11 -30.53 31.89
N LYS A 46 16.05 -31.28 32.21
CA LYS A 46 15.83 -32.69 31.85
C LYS A 46 15.70 -32.88 30.33
N ARG A 47 16.31 -33.94 29.80
CA ARG A 47 16.25 -34.38 28.39
C ARG A 47 14.79 -34.65 27.95
N PRO A 48 14.37 -34.25 26.74
CA PRO A 48 13.08 -34.64 26.19
C PRO A 48 13.09 -36.09 25.71
N SER A 49 12.05 -36.82 26.07
CA SER A 49 11.77 -38.20 25.65
C SER A 49 11.34 -38.26 24.18
N ARG A 50 11.89 -39.26 23.48
CA ARG A 50 11.53 -39.70 22.12
C ARG A 50 10.25 -40.55 22.20
N ILE A 51 9.33 -40.46 21.20
CA ILE A 51 8.26 -41.41 20.76
C ILE A 51 7.09 -40.56 20.18
N LYS A 52 6.45 -40.82 19.02
CA LYS A 52 6.49 -41.82 17.95
C LYS A 52 5.86 -41.17 16.69
N ASN A 53 6.40 -41.45 15.51
CA ASN A 53 5.81 -41.06 14.22
C ASN A 53 4.47 -41.77 14.00
N ARG A 54 3.39 -41.00 13.79
CA ARG A 54 2.13 -41.48 13.20
C ARG A 54 2.04 -40.96 11.77
N THR A 55 2.10 -41.89 10.82
CA THR A 55 1.78 -41.70 9.41
C THR A 55 0.29 -41.33 9.27
N SER A 56 -0.02 -40.14 8.74
CA SER A 56 -1.39 -39.77 8.37
C SER A 56 -1.50 -39.64 6.86
N SER A 57 -2.29 -40.54 6.25
CA SER A 57 -2.63 -40.53 4.83
C SER A 57 -3.33 -39.24 4.45
N THR A 58 -2.79 -38.49 3.48
CA THR A 58 -3.45 -37.32 2.90
C THR A 58 -4.48 -37.77 1.86
N ARG A 59 -5.77 -37.74 2.22
CA ARG A 59 -6.85 -37.74 1.22
C ARG A 59 -6.98 -36.33 0.63
N PRO A 60 -7.21 -36.18 -0.69
CA PRO A 60 -7.38 -34.87 -1.31
C PRO A 60 -8.69 -34.22 -0.81
N VAL A 61 -8.57 -32.98 -0.32
CA VAL A 61 -9.71 -32.15 0.10
C VAL A 61 -10.49 -31.74 -1.14
N ARG A 62 -11.70 -32.27 -1.30
CA ARG A 62 -12.65 -31.86 -2.36
C ARG A 62 -13.25 -30.52 -1.96
N LEU A 63 -12.97 -29.47 -2.73
CA LEU A 63 -13.57 -28.14 -2.54
C LEU A 63 -15.07 -28.23 -2.86
N VAL A 64 -15.92 -27.96 -1.86
CA VAL A 64 -17.37 -27.82 -2.04
C VAL A 64 -17.69 -26.34 -2.27
N PRO A 65 -18.59 -25.97 -3.20
CA PRO A 65 -19.00 -24.58 -3.39
C PRO A 65 -19.57 -23.99 -2.11
N LEU A 66 -19.12 -22.78 -1.75
CA LEU A 66 -19.65 -21.98 -0.65
C LEU A 66 -21.14 -21.71 -0.90
N ARG A 67 -22.03 -22.41 -0.18
CA ARG A 67 -23.44 -22.03 -0.09
C ARG A 67 -23.54 -20.72 0.70
N TYR A 68 -24.09 -19.70 0.05
CA TYR A 68 -24.42 -18.42 0.66
C TYR A 68 -25.51 -18.63 1.72
N VAL A 69 -25.17 -18.44 3.00
CA VAL A 69 -26.16 -18.39 4.08
C VAL A 69 -26.57 -16.92 4.22
N GLY A 70 -27.72 -16.58 3.66
CA GLY A 70 -28.25 -15.23 3.50
C GLY A 70 -28.84 -14.59 4.76
N SER A 71 -28.36 -14.88 5.97
CA SER A 71 -28.94 -14.31 7.19
C SER A 71 -27.87 -14.04 8.25
N LEU A 72 -27.26 -12.86 8.16
CA LEU A 72 -26.68 -12.09 9.28
C LEU A 72 -26.44 -10.66 8.79
N VAL A 73 -27.48 -10.05 8.21
CA VAL A 73 -27.55 -8.60 8.03
C VAL A 73 -28.17 -8.06 9.31
N ARG A 74 -27.38 -7.43 10.17
CA ARG A 74 -27.93 -6.68 11.29
C ARG A 74 -28.72 -5.51 10.70
N THR A 75 -30.03 -5.48 10.92
CA THR A 75 -30.88 -4.36 10.52
C THR A 75 -30.43 -3.12 11.29
N PRO A 76 -30.08 -2.00 10.61
CA PRO A 76 -29.87 -0.71 11.25
C PRO A 76 -31.02 -0.38 12.20
N GLN A 77 -30.74 0.03 13.43
CA GLN A 77 -31.78 0.56 14.31
C GLN A 77 -32.29 1.89 13.71
N GLN A 78 -33.59 2.19 13.80
CA GLN A 78 -34.22 3.40 13.21
C GLN A 78 -33.52 4.73 13.56
N GLN A 79 -32.74 4.78 14.65
CA GLN A 79 -31.92 5.92 15.04
C GLN A 79 -30.70 6.18 14.11
N GLU A 80 -30.40 5.29 13.16
CA GLU A 80 -29.37 5.49 12.13
C GLU A 80 -29.89 6.26 10.90
N LEU A 81 -31.12 6.78 10.94
CA LEU A 81 -31.80 7.46 9.81
C LEU A 81 -32.06 8.95 10.03
N THR A 82 -31.71 9.54 11.17
CA THR A 82 -32.06 10.95 11.47
C THR A 82 -31.00 11.95 10.96
N ALA A 83 -31.49 13.01 10.32
CA ALA A 83 -30.71 14.03 9.60
C ALA A 83 -30.46 15.33 10.42
N GLU A 84 -30.93 15.43 11.66
CA GLU A 84 -30.87 16.69 12.42
C GLU A 84 -29.62 16.83 13.28
N LYS A 85 -29.15 18.07 13.41
CA LYS A 85 -28.03 18.45 14.29
C LYS A 85 -28.48 18.48 15.77
N PRO A 86 -27.64 18.04 16.73
CA PRO A 86 -26.37 17.37 16.50
C PRO A 86 -26.65 15.99 15.91
N TYR A 87 -26.01 15.68 14.78
CA TYR A 87 -26.11 14.33 14.22
C TYR A 87 -25.62 13.37 15.31
N PRO A 88 -26.17 12.14 15.44
CA PRO A 88 -26.01 11.25 16.62
C PRO A 88 -24.58 10.87 17.03
N PHE A 89 -23.56 11.44 16.40
CA PHE A 89 -22.15 11.11 16.52
C PHE A 89 -21.25 12.31 16.82
N ALA A 90 -21.75 13.55 16.95
CA ALA A 90 -20.93 14.72 17.29
C ALA A 90 -20.06 14.47 18.55
N SER A 91 -18.87 15.07 18.61
CA SER A 91 -17.96 14.93 19.76
C SER A 91 -18.15 16.12 20.70
N ARG A 92 -18.34 15.86 22.01
CA ARG A 92 -18.41 16.93 23.01
C ARG A 92 -17.08 17.66 23.10
N ASN A 93 -17.13 18.97 23.22
CA ASN A 93 -15.98 19.82 23.49
C ASN A 93 -15.89 20.00 25.00
N LEU A 94 -15.12 19.15 25.66
CA LEU A 94 -14.92 19.25 27.10
C LEU A 94 -13.62 19.99 27.38
N ASN A 95 -13.64 20.93 28.32
CA ASN A 95 -12.43 21.55 28.82
C ASN A 95 -11.52 20.45 29.44
N PRO A 96 -10.30 20.23 28.93
CA PRO A 96 -9.46 19.12 29.37
C PRO A 96 -8.97 19.25 30.83
N ARG A 97 -9.04 20.46 31.43
CA ARG A 97 -8.64 20.72 32.82
C ARG A 97 -9.82 20.72 33.78
N THR A 98 -10.94 21.32 33.39
CA THR A 98 -12.10 21.51 34.29
C THR A 98 -13.23 20.50 34.05
N GLY A 99 -13.22 19.78 32.92
CA GLY A 99 -14.31 18.89 32.51
C GLY A 99 -15.58 19.62 32.06
N GLU A 100 -15.56 20.96 32.03
CA GLU A 100 -16.68 21.81 31.63
C GLU A 100 -17.12 21.51 30.18
N ASP A 101 -18.42 21.39 29.97
CA ASP A 101 -19.01 21.14 28.65
C ASP A 101 -19.12 22.46 27.87
N LEU A 102 -18.16 22.68 26.96
CA LEU A 102 -18.10 23.81 26.04
C LEU A 102 -18.95 23.57 24.78
N GLY A 103 -19.90 22.64 24.84
CA GLY A 103 -20.80 22.28 23.76
C GLY A 103 -20.22 21.20 22.84
N TRP A 104 -20.37 21.39 21.53
CA TRP A 104 -19.91 20.42 20.53
C TRP A 104 -18.64 20.89 19.86
N LEU A 105 -17.70 19.97 19.66
CA LEU A 105 -16.45 20.25 18.95
C LEU A 105 -16.75 20.42 17.46
N ASP A 106 -16.64 21.66 16.98
CA ASP A 106 -16.76 21.96 15.56
C ASP A 106 -15.38 21.94 14.88
N LEU A 107 -15.13 20.88 14.10
CA LEU A 107 -13.91 20.71 13.31
C LEU A 107 -14.16 20.96 11.80
N SER A 108 -15.29 21.58 11.44
CA SER A 108 -15.72 21.76 10.05
C SER A 108 -15.24 23.07 9.42
N THR A 109 -14.75 24.02 10.23
CA THR A 109 -14.51 25.41 9.82
C THR A 109 -13.09 25.67 9.30
N ASP A 110 -12.15 24.77 9.55
CA ASP A 110 -10.71 24.95 9.25
C ASP A 110 -10.28 24.40 7.88
N GLY A 111 -11.22 24.34 6.93
CA GLY A 111 -10.96 23.94 5.54
C GLY A 111 -10.34 25.07 4.70
N ASP A 112 -9.66 24.71 3.63
CA ASP A 112 -9.05 25.65 2.67
C ASP A 112 -9.63 25.39 1.27
N GLU A 113 -10.69 26.13 0.94
CA GLU A 113 -11.43 25.97 -0.32
C GLU A 113 -10.57 26.28 -1.56
N ARG A 114 -9.49 27.07 -1.42
CA ARG A 114 -8.60 27.42 -2.54
C ARG A 114 -7.93 26.17 -3.11
N TRP A 115 -7.49 25.26 -2.25
CA TRP A 115 -6.89 24.00 -2.66
C TRP A 115 -7.92 23.03 -3.24
N LEU A 116 -9.13 23.01 -2.67
CA LEU A 116 -10.21 22.20 -3.22
C LEU A 116 -10.55 22.65 -4.65
N GLN A 117 -10.65 23.96 -4.88
CA GLN A 117 -10.88 24.53 -6.22
C GLN A 117 -9.72 24.26 -7.16
N TYR A 118 -8.47 24.42 -6.71
CA TYR A 118 -7.27 24.16 -7.52
C TYR A 118 -7.26 22.74 -8.10
N TYR A 119 -7.63 21.74 -7.31
CA TYR A 119 -7.71 20.33 -7.75
C TYR A 119 -9.10 19.94 -8.29
N SER A 120 -10.03 20.89 -8.43
CA SER A 120 -11.42 20.61 -8.84
C SER A 120 -12.10 19.53 -7.97
N LEU A 121 -11.90 19.61 -6.66
CA LEU A 121 -12.42 18.70 -5.65
C LEU A 121 -13.77 19.19 -5.10
N PRO A 122 -14.65 18.28 -4.65
CA PRO A 122 -15.91 18.66 -4.02
C PRO A 122 -15.64 19.42 -2.73
N ILE A 123 -16.37 20.53 -2.52
CA ILE A 123 -16.33 21.32 -1.29
C ILE A 123 -17.22 20.62 -0.25
N LEU A 124 -16.57 19.93 0.68
CA LEU A 124 -17.22 19.19 1.76
C LEU A 124 -16.81 19.84 3.08
N LYS A 125 -17.77 20.42 3.82
CA LYS A 125 -17.50 21.08 5.10
C LYS A 125 -17.84 20.14 6.25
N THR A 126 -18.96 19.42 6.12
CA THR A 126 -19.54 18.59 7.18
C THR A 126 -19.64 17.11 6.79
N PRO A 127 -19.86 16.21 7.77
CA PRO A 127 -20.16 14.82 7.48
C PRO A 127 -21.44 14.62 6.66
N THR A 128 -22.41 15.54 6.76
CA THR A 128 -23.62 15.53 5.95
C THR A 128 -23.29 15.75 4.48
N ASP A 129 -22.43 16.73 4.17
CA ASP A 129 -21.99 16.99 2.79
C ASP A 129 -21.25 15.76 2.23
N LEU A 130 -20.39 15.14 3.05
CA LEU A 130 -19.70 13.91 2.67
C LEU A 130 -20.69 12.77 2.40
N ALA A 131 -21.72 12.60 3.24
CA ALA A 131 -22.75 11.59 3.06
C ALA A 131 -23.54 11.81 1.74
N GLN A 132 -23.89 13.07 1.45
CA GLN A 132 -24.54 13.45 0.20
C GLN A 132 -23.66 13.17 -1.02
N PHE A 133 -22.39 13.57 -0.98
CA PHE A 133 -21.41 13.28 -2.03
C PHE A 133 -21.26 11.76 -2.28
N LEU A 134 -21.23 10.97 -1.21
CA LEU A 134 -21.15 9.51 -1.30
C LEU A 134 -22.49 8.87 -1.68
N GLY A 135 -23.60 9.60 -1.67
CA GLY A 135 -24.94 9.10 -1.94
C GLY A 135 -25.39 8.02 -0.94
N ILE A 136 -25.05 8.19 0.34
CA ILE A 136 -25.45 7.28 1.43
C ILE A 136 -26.01 8.06 2.61
N PRO A 137 -26.93 7.49 3.41
CA PRO A 137 -27.39 8.14 4.64
C PRO A 137 -26.25 8.40 5.64
N LEU A 138 -26.36 9.48 6.42
CA LEU A 138 -25.35 9.86 7.40
C LEU A 138 -25.10 8.77 8.46
N GLY A 139 -26.13 8.09 8.95
CA GLY A 139 -25.94 6.98 9.88
C GLY A 139 -25.20 5.79 9.25
N ARG A 140 -25.40 5.52 7.95
CA ARG A 140 -24.62 4.50 7.22
C ARG A 140 -23.16 4.90 7.08
N LEU A 141 -22.87 6.18 6.82
CA LEU A 141 -21.52 6.73 6.83
C LEU A 141 -20.86 6.57 8.23
N ALA A 142 -21.60 6.84 9.30
CA ALA A 142 -21.12 6.68 10.68
C ALA A 142 -20.83 5.20 11.04
N TRP A 143 -21.67 4.29 10.57
CA TRP A 143 -21.46 2.85 10.72
C TRP A 143 -20.21 2.35 9.98
N LEU A 144 -20.01 2.80 8.74
CA LEU A 144 -18.81 2.45 7.95
C LEU A 144 -17.50 2.96 8.57
N THR A 145 -17.56 4.09 9.28
CA THR A 145 -16.38 4.66 9.97
C THR A 145 -16.17 4.10 11.38
N GLN A 146 -17.03 3.18 11.84
CA GLN A 146 -16.95 2.55 13.17
C GLN A 146 -16.81 3.57 14.31
N ARG A 147 -17.46 4.74 14.20
CA ARG A 147 -17.28 5.89 15.11
C ARG A 147 -17.57 5.60 16.59
N ARG A 148 -18.31 4.51 16.89
CA ARG A 148 -18.64 4.07 18.26
C ARG A 148 -17.63 3.11 18.90
N HIS A 149 -16.62 2.63 18.17
CA HIS A 149 -15.60 1.74 18.74
C HIS A 149 -14.46 2.57 19.33
N SER A 150 -14.22 2.44 20.64
CA SER A 150 -13.22 3.22 21.40
C SER A 150 -11.81 3.19 20.79
N ASN A 151 -11.44 2.09 20.11
CA ASN A 151 -10.12 1.92 19.52
C ASN A 151 -10.11 1.76 17.99
N TYR A 152 -11.25 1.94 17.31
CA TYR A 152 -11.41 1.80 15.84
C TYR A 152 -10.85 0.49 15.25
N ARG A 153 -10.66 -0.52 16.10
CA ARG A 153 -10.17 -1.85 15.74
C ARG A 153 -11.29 -2.85 16.04
N PRO A 154 -11.81 -3.58 15.04
CA PRO A 154 -12.84 -4.58 15.26
C PRO A 154 -12.39 -5.64 16.27
N ALA A 155 -13.31 -6.13 17.10
CA ALA A 155 -13.02 -7.29 17.94
C ALA A 155 -12.96 -8.54 17.06
N THR A 156 -13.93 -8.67 16.16
CA THR A 156 -14.10 -9.83 15.29
C THR A 156 -14.01 -9.50 13.79
N ILE A 157 -13.77 -10.52 12.96
CA ILE A 157 -13.79 -10.44 11.49
C ILE A 157 -15.20 -10.10 10.99
N ARG A 158 -16.24 -10.59 11.68
CA ARG A 158 -17.64 -10.29 11.33
C ARG A 158 -17.95 -8.80 11.43
N GLU A 159 -17.45 -8.15 12.48
CA GLU A 159 -17.56 -6.70 12.71
C GLU A 159 -16.75 -5.84 11.73
N SER A 160 -15.70 -6.40 11.12
CA SER A 160 -14.88 -5.66 10.17
C SER A 160 -15.61 -5.38 8.86
N HIS A 161 -15.30 -4.25 8.23
CA HIS A 161 -15.75 -3.93 6.87
C HIS A 161 -14.83 -4.50 5.78
N TYR A 162 -13.90 -5.39 6.14
CA TYR A 162 -12.94 -6.04 5.25
C TYR A 162 -12.97 -7.56 5.37
N HIS A 163 -12.61 -8.22 4.28
CA HIS A 163 -12.24 -9.63 4.22
C HIS A 163 -10.71 -9.76 4.29
N TYR A 164 -10.24 -10.73 5.05
CA TYR A 164 -8.82 -10.97 5.29
C TYR A 164 -8.42 -12.31 4.71
N ARG A 165 -7.33 -12.35 3.94
CA ARG A 165 -6.74 -13.62 3.44
C ARG A 165 -5.23 -13.53 3.36
N TRP A 166 -4.56 -14.61 3.72
CA TRP A 166 -3.12 -14.75 3.52
C TRP A 166 -2.82 -15.33 2.14
N ILE A 167 -1.86 -14.72 1.44
CA ILE A 167 -1.34 -15.20 0.16
C ILE A 167 0.16 -15.46 0.30
N THR A 168 0.63 -16.58 -0.23
CA THR A 168 2.06 -16.89 -0.31
C THR A 168 2.73 -16.04 -1.37
N LYS A 169 3.86 -15.41 -1.02
CA LYS A 169 4.68 -14.66 -1.98
C LYS A 169 5.48 -15.65 -2.82
N ARG A 170 5.74 -15.29 -4.10
CA ARG A 170 6.62 -16.06 -4.99
C ARG A 170 8.04 -16.24 -4.44
N SER A 171 8.52 -15.25 -3.68
CA SER A 171 9.83 -15.24 -3.03
C SER A 171 9.86 -15.92 -1.65
N GLY A 172 8.77 -16.58 -1.24
CA GLY A 172 8.57 -17.07 0.12
C GLY A 172 7.99 -16.00 1.07
N GLY A 173 7.38 -16.48 2.16
CA GLY A 173 6.65 -15.66 3.13
C GLY A 173 5.20 -15.36 2.72
N HIS A 174 4.52 -14.54 3.54
CA HIS A 174 3.08 -14.27 3.39
C HIS A 174 2.78 -12.79 3.17
N ARG A 175 1.67 -12.52 2.48
CA ARG A 175 1.06 -11.19 2.31
C ARG A 175 -0.37 -11.26 2.79
N LEU A 176 -0.75 -10.35 3.69
CA LEU A 176 -2.14 -10.17 4.07
C LEU A 176 -2.84 -9.34 3.00
N ILE A 177 -3.96 -9.82 2.50
CA ILE A 177 -4.89 -9.06 1.66
C ILE A 177 -6.08 -8.67 2.52
N GLU A 178 -6.42 -7.39 2.46
CA GLU A 178 -7.53 -6.75 3.14
C GLU A 178 -8.46 -6.17 2.08
N ALA A 179 -9.44 -6.97 1.66
CA ALA A 179 -10.38 -6.59 0.61
C ALA A 179 -11.65 -5.98 1.24
N PRO A 180 -12.02 -4.72 0.94
CA PRO A 180 -13.23 -4.12 1.48
C PRO A 180 -14.47 -4.90 1.05
N LYS A 181 -15.44 -5.04 1.97
CA LYS A 181 -16.79 -5.55 1.68
C LYS A 181 -17.49 -4.62 0.68
N GLN A 182 -18.48 -5.14 -0.05
CA GLN A 182 -19.08 -4.46 -1.21
C GLN A 182 -19.53 -3.02 -0.94
N GLN A 183 -20.18 -2.74 0.19
CA GLN A 183 -20.65 -1.40 0.55
C GLN A 183 -19.48 -0.41 0.76
N LEU A 184 -18.47 -0.79 1.53
CA LEU A 184 -17.28 0.04 1.73
C LEU A 184 -16.49 0.22 0.43
N LYS A 185 -16.42 -0.84 -0.40
CA LYS A 185 -15.75 -0.80 -1.71
C LYS A 185 -16.38 0.24 -2.63
N GLN A 186 -17.71 0.31 -2.69
CA GLN A 186 -18.44 1.31 -3.48
C GLN A 186 -18.14 2.74 -3.00
N VAL A 187 -18.15 2.97 -1.68
CA VAL A 187 -17.79 4.25 -1.09
C VAL A 187 -16.35 4.63 -1.43
N GLN A 188 -15.40 3.70 -1.26
CA GLN A 188 -13.99 3.91 -1.61
C GLN A 188 -13.80 4.20 -3.11
N GLN A 189 -14.57 3.56 -3.99
CA GLN A 189 -14.54 3.87 -5.43
C GLN A 189 -15.00 5.29 -5.74
N LYS A 190 -16.04 5.79 -5.06
CA LYS A 190 -16.49 7.19 -5.19
C LYS A 190 -15.44 8.19 -4.67
N ILE A 191 -14.77 7.86 -3.56
CA ILE A 191 -13.66 8.66 -3.04
C ILE A 191 -12.48 8.66 -4.03
N LEU A 192 -12.18 7.51 -4.63
CA LEU A 192 -11.12 7.39 -5.63
C LEU A 192 -11.41 8.29 -6.83
N SER A 193 -12.54 8.08 -7.52
CA SER A 193 -12.85 8.80 -8.75
C SER A 193 -13.20 10.28 -8.54
N GLY A 194 -13.85 10.62 -7.42
CA GLY A 194 -14.29 11.98 -7.14
C GLY A 194 -13.29 12.83 -6.35
N ILE A 195 -12.23 12.24 -5.78
CA ILE A 195 -11.24 12.98 -5.00
C ILE A 195 -9.83 12.59 -5.43
N LEU A 196 -9.43 11.34 -5.21
CA LEU A 196 -8.00 10.96 -5.28
C LEU A 196 -7.44 10.92 -6.71
N ASP A 197 -8.22 10.51 -7.70
CA ASP A 197 -7.80 10.47 -9.12
C ASP A 197 -7.59 11.87 -9.72
N ARG A 198 -8.14 12.91 -9.10
CA ARG A 198 -7.95 14.32 -9.50
C ARG A 198 -6.65 14.92 -8.98
N VAL A 199 -6.01 14.26 -8.01
CA VAL A 199 -4.76 14.73 -7.41
C VAL A 199 -3.58 14.01 -8.07
N PRO A 200 -2.68 14.72 -8.76
CA PRO A 200 -1.58 14.07 -9.46
C PRO A 200 -0.56 13.46 -8.47
N ALA A 201 -0.14 12.23 -8.75
CA ALA A 201 1.05 11.65 -8.14
C ALA A 201 2.32 12.35 -8.63
N HIS A 202 3.45 12.14 -7.94
CA HIS A 202 4.74 12.66 -8.40
C HIS A 202 5.09 12.09 -9.78
N PRO A 203 5.69 12.85 -10.72
CA PRO A 203 6.00 12.38 -12.08
C PRO A 203 6.90 11.13 -12.14
N SER A 204 7.76 10.93 -11.13
CA SER A 204 8.60 9.72 -10.99
C SER A 204 7.85 8.49 -10.49
N ALA A 205 6.57 8.62 -10.09
CA ALA A 205 5.75 7.49 -9.67
C ALA A 205 5.02 6.87 -10.87
N HIS A 206 5.26 5.59 -11.13
CA HIS A 206 4.64 4.84 -12.23
C HIS A 206 3.68 3.75 -11.75
N GLY A 207 3.84 3.27 -10.52
CA GLY A 207 2.96 2.26 -9.95
C GLY A 207 1.59 2.85 -9.63
N PHE A 208 0.52 2.24 -10.17
CA PHE A 208 -0.87 2.65 -9.92
C PHE A 208 -1.22 4.08 -10.34
N VAL A 209 -0.55 4.60 -11.38
CA VAL A 209 -0.84 5.92 -11.95
C VAL A 209 -1.46 5.74 -13.33
N ALA A 210 -2.58 6.42 -13.60
CA ALA A 210 -3.24 6.38 -14.89
C ALA A 210 -2.28 6.83 -16.01
N GLY A 211 -2.28 6.11 -17.14
CA GLY A 211 -1.35 6.35 -18.25
C GLY A 211 0.10 5.91 -18.00
N ARG A 212 0.44 5.43 -16.80
CA ARG A 212 1.74 4.83 -16.48
C ARG A 212 1.62 3.30 -16.40
N SER A 213 2.74 2.63 -16.60
CA SER A 213 2.85 1.17 -16.61
C SER A 213 4.26 0.71 -16.27
N ILE A 214 4.43 -0.60 -16.11
CA ILE A 214 5.76 -1.22 -15.98
C ILE A 214 6.68 -0.84 -17.16
N LEU A 215 6.13 -0.60 -18.35
CA LEU A 215 6.89 -0.20 -19.53
C LEU A 215 7.45 1.22 -19.32
N THR A 216 6.59 2.18 -19.01
CA THR A 216 7.02 3.57 -18.77
C THR A 216 8.02 3.67 -17.62
N ASN A 217 7.89 2.81 -16.61
CA ASN A 217 8.82 2.74 -15.49
C ASN A 217 10.19 2.20 -15.94
N ALA A 218 10.19 1.18 -16.79
CA ALA A 218 11.41 0.55 -17.30
C ALA A 218 12.14 1.43 -18.33
N GLN A 219 11.40 2.21 -19.13
CA GLN A 219 11.94 3.07 -20.19
C GLN A 219 12.99 4.07 -19.68
N ALA A 220 12.79 4.64 -18.48
CA ALA A 220 13.73 5.57 -17.87
C ALA A 220 15.13 4.97 -17.61
N HIS A 221 15.25 3.65 -17.62
CA HIS A 221 16.46 2.93 -17.23
C HIS A 221 17.08 2.11 -18.38
N VAL A 222 16.57 2.27 -19.60
CA VAL A 222 17.06 1.51 -20.76
C VAL A 222 18.48 1.94 -21.13
N GLY A 223 19.36 0.95 -21.39
CA GLY A 223 20.73 1.22 -21.88
C GLY A 223 21.73 1.67 -20.81
N LYS A 224 21.30 1.77 -19.54
CA LYS A 224 22.12 2.34 -18.46
C LYS A 224 23.16 1.35 -17.96
N ARG A 225 24.35 1.86 -17.60
CA ARG A 225 25.51 1.05 -17.19
C ARG A 225 25.30 0.31 -15.87
N PHE A 226 24.44 0.84 -15.00
CA PHE A 226 24.03 0.14 -13.79
C PHE A 226 22.59 0.47 -13.38
N LEU A 227 22.00 -0.43 -12.59
CA LEU A 227 20.80 -0.18 -11.79
C LEU A 227 21.15 -0.29 -10.30
N LEU A 228 20.69 0.66 -9.50
CA LEU A 228 20.56 0.53 -8.06
C LEU A 228 19.08 0.33 -7.73
N LYS A 229 18.74 -0.83 -7.18
CA LYS A 229 17.39 -1.18 -6.74
C LYS A 229 17.30 -1.12 -5.22
N LEU A 230 16.33 -0.36 -4.74
CA LEU A 230 15.94 -0.28 -3.34
C LEU A 230 14.45 -0.61 -3.22
N ASP A 231 14.02 -1.05 -2.03
CA ASP A 231 12.65 -1.44 -1.75
C ASP A 231 12.25 -0.85 -0.39
N LEU A 232 10.99 -0.43 -0.28
CA LEU A 232 10.43 0.06 0.97
C LEU A 232 9.79 -1.10 1.73
N GLU A 233 10.26 -1.33 2.96
CA GLU A 233 9.66 -2.33 3.84
C GLU A 233 8.25 -1.89 4.26
N ASP A 234 7.29 -2.81 4.17
CA ASP A 234 5.95 -2.62 4.73
C ASP A 234 5.22 -1.37 4.26
N PHE A 235 5.47 -0.96 3.02
CA PHE A 235 5.06 0.32 2.44
C PHE A 235 3.64 0.76 2.82
N TYR A 236 2.63 -0.08 2.55
CA TYR A 236 1.24 0.20 2.88
C TYR A 236 0.98 0.33 4.40
N THR A 237 1.52 -0.58 5.21
CA THR A 237 1.29 -0.56 6.66
C THR A 237 2.04 0.57 7.37
N THR A 238 3.08 1.10 6.73
CA THR A 238 3.83 2.28 7.19
C THR A 238 3.02 3.56 7.04
N VAL A 239 2.09 3.62 6.09
CA VAL A 239 1.15 4.74 5.92
C VAL A 239 0.01 4.60 6.93
N ARG A 240 0.19 5.24 8.09
CA ARG A 240 -0.76 5.24 9.20
C ARG A 240 -1.89 6.23 9.00
N TYR A 241 -3.00 6.01 9.71
CA TYR A 241 -4.18 6.90 9.75
C TYR A 241 -3.85 8.39 9.81
N ARG A 242 -2.94 8.80 10.72
CA ARG A 242 -2.56 10.21 10.87
C ARG A 242 -1.96 10.80 9.59
N ARG A 243 -1.21 10.02 8.81
CA ARG A 243 -0.64 10.44 7.53
C ARG A 243 -1.73 10.57 6.46
N VAL A 244 -2.72 9.68 6.47
CA VAL A 244 -3.90 9.79 5.58
C VAL A 244 -4.74 11.02 5.91
N VAL A 245 -4.94 11.33 7.19
CA VAL A 245 -5.60 12.57 7.63
C VAL A 245 -4.82 13.78 7.11
N ALA A 246 -3.50 13.79 7.27
CA ALA A 246 -2.64 14.88 6.79
C ALA A 246 -2.75 15.07 5.26
N ILE A 247 -2.87 13.98 4.49
CA ILE A 247 -3.10 14.07 3.03
C ILE A 247 -4.42 14.76 2.74
N PHE A 248 -5.54 14.34 3.33
CA PHE A 248 -6.82 15.01 3.09
C PHE A 248 -6.83 16.47 3.58
N ARG A 249 -6.14 16.78 4.68
CA ARG A 249 -5.92 18.16 5.14
C ARG A 249 -5.13 18.99 4.13
N SER A 250 -4.07 18.43 3.53
CA SER A 250 -3.25 19.15 2.55
C SER A 250 -3.98 19.39 1.22
N LEU A 251 -5.05 18.65 0.93
CA LEU A 251 -5.96 18.92 -0.19
C LEU A 251 -6.96 20.05 0.09
N GLY A 252 -7.04 20.54 1.33
CA GLY A 252 -7.93 21.63 1.74
C GLY A 252 -9.20 21.18 2.49
N TYR A 253 -9.39 19.89 2.76
CA TYR A 253 -10.54 19.45 3.57
C TYR A 253 -10.41 19.89 5.04
N SER A 254 -11.55 20.23 5.64
CA SER A 254 -11.66 20.47 7.08
C SER A 254 -11.19 19.26 7.89
N ARG A 255 -10.82 19.49 9.15
CA ARG A 255 -10.35 18.41 10.04
C ARG A 255 -11.43 17.36 10.24
N GLU A 256 -12.70 17.75 10.36
CA GLU A 256 -13.80 16.78 10.43
C GLU A 256 -13.78 15.89 9.18
N VAL A 257 -13.93 16.45 7.98
CA VAL A 257 -14.02 15.65 6.74
C VAL A 257 -12.78 14.78 6.52
N ALA A 258 -11.58 15.29 6.80
CA ALA A 258 -10.34 14.53 6.69
C ALA A 258 -10.32 13.30 7.60
N LEU A 259 -10.85 13.40 8.84
CA LEU A 259 -10.97 12.25 9.75
C LEU A 259 -11.93 11.19 9.19
N TRP A 260 -13.09 11.60 8.68
CA TRP A 260 -14.08 10.67 8.12
C TRP A 260 -13.56 9.96 6.86
N LEU A 261 -13.00 10.70 5.92
CA LEU A 261 -12.37 10.13 4.72
C LEU A 261 -11.27 9.14 5.10
N SER A 262 -10.40 9.52 6.05
CA SER A 262 -9.32 8.64 6.50
C SER A 262 -9.83 7.35 7.16
N ARG A 263 -10.93 7.40 7.90
CA ARG A 263 -11.55 6.20 8.51
C ARG A 263 -12.14 5.28 7.46
N LEU A 264 -12.72 5.85 6.40
CA LEU A 264 -13.23 5.06 5.27
C LEU A 264 -12.11 4.39 4.47
N THR A 265 -10.91 4.97 4.42
CA THR A 265 -9.82 4.50 3.56
C THR A 265 -8.69 3.79 4.31
N THR A 266 -8.86 3.54 5.62
CA THR A 266 -7.89 2.77 6.43
C THR A 266 -8.55 1.56 7.09
N SER A 267 -7.72 0.61 7.52
CA SER A 267 -8.15 -0.62 8.18
C SER A 267 -7.23 -0.94 9.35
N ALA A 268 -7.78 -1.61 10.37
CA ALA A 268 -7.03 -2.29 11.39
C ALA A 268 -7.50 -3.75 11.43
N VAL A 269 -6.55 -4.68 11.49
CA VAL A 269 -6.86 -6.10 11.51
C VAL A 269 -7.55 -6.48 12.83
N PRO A 270 -8.64 -7.26 12.81
CA PRO A 270 -9.38 -7.64 14.01
C PRO A 270 -8.51 -8.27 15.10
N ARG A 271 -8.95 -8.19 16.36
CA ARG A 271 -8.21 -8.78 17.49
C ARG A 271 -8.11 -10.30 17.40
N GLU A 272 -9.17 -10.96 16.94
CA GLU A 272 -9.21 -12.42 16.78
C GLU A 272 -8.41 -12.95 15.57
N PHE A 273 -7.95 -12.07 14.67
CA PHE A 273 -7.31 -12.52 13.44
C PHE A 273 -5.89 -13.02 13.73
N VAL A 274 -5.60 -14.25 13.32
CA VAL A 274 -4.33 -14.94 13.55
C VAL A 274 -3.49 -15.06 12.28
N GLY A 275 -2.19 -15.29 12.47
CA GLY A 275 -1.23 -15.51 11.39
C GLY A 275 -1.52 -16.81 10.62
N PRO A 276 -0.87 -16.99 9.45
CA PRO A 276 -1.09 -18.16 8.60
C PRO A 276 -0.59 -19.46 9.24
N ASP A 277 0.44 -19.40 10.08
CA ASP A 277 0.87 -20.51 10.93
C ASP A 277 0.64 -20.09 12.40
N SER A 278 -0.22 -20.80 13.14
CA SER A 278 -0.51 -20.55 14.57
C SER A 278 0.69 -20.80 15.51
N ARG A 279 1.93 -20.67 15.02
CA ARG A 279 3.17 -20.89 15.78
C ARG A 279 3.49 -19.67 16.66
N PRO A 280 3.97 -19.88 17.90
CA PRO A 280 4.46 -18.80 18.76
C PRO A 280 5.56 -18.01 18.04
N GLY A 281 5.38 -16.69 17.87
CA GLY A 281 6.35 -15.80 17.22
C GLY A 281 5.77 -14.90 16.11
N TRP A 282 4.60 -15.23 15.54
CA TRP A 282 3.93 -14.40 14.52
C TRP A 282 3.38 -13.07 15.02
N HIS A 283 3.25 -12.90 16.34
CA HIS A 283 2.69 -11.71 16.99
C HIS A 283 3.39 -10.40 16.56
N HIS A 284 4.70 -10.43 16.29
CA HIS A 284 5.45 -9.25 15.82
C HIS A 284 5.11 -8.84 14.38
N SER A 285 4.64 -9.76 13.53
CA SER A 285 4.23 -9.42 12.17
C SER A 285 2.85 -8.77 12.12
N LEU A 286 1.93 -9.20 12.99
CA LEU A 286 0.56 -8.69 13.08
C LEU A 286 0.47 -7.34 13.82
N SER A 287 1.42 -7.04 14.70
CA SER A 287 1.45 -5.76 15.43
C SER A 287 1.42 -4.55 14.49
N ARG A 288 2.06 -4.66 13.31
CA ARG A 288 2.05 -3.60 12.29
C ARG A 288 0.67 -3.38 11.67
N TYR A 289 -0.24 -4.36 11.74
CA TYR A 289 -1.62 -4.27 11.24
C TYR A 289 -2.65 -3.94 12.34
N ALA A 290 -2.22 -3.87 13.60
CA ALA A 290 -3.09 -3.61 14.74
C ALA A 290 -3.60 -2.16 14.80
N LEU A 291 -2.85 -1.22 14.21
CA LEU A 291 -3.23 0.19 14.09
C LEU A 291 -3.76 0.48 12.68
N LEU A 292 -4.65 1.46 12.58
CA LEU A 292 -5.20 1.92 11.30
C LEU A 292 -4.07 2.29 10.32
N HIS A 293 -4.10 1.66 9.16
CA HIS A 293 -3.12 1.80 8.08
C HIS A 293 -3.80 1.64 6.72
N LEU A 294 -3.07 1.84 5.61
CA LEU A 294 -3.62 1.57 4.28
C LEU A 294 -3.74 0.06 4.04
N PRO A 295 -4.95 -0.48 3.84
CA PRO A 295 -5.15 -1.91 3.58
C PRO A 295 -4.66 -2.32 2.19
N GLN A 296 -4.05 -3.49 2.09
CA GLN A 296 -3.66 -4.08 0.81
C GLN A 296 -4.87 -4.76 0.14
N GLY A 297 -5.59 -4.02 -0.69
CA GLY A 297 -6.77 -4.52 -1.41
C GLY A 297 -7.91 -3.50 -1.55
N ALA A 298 -7.84 -2.36 -0.86
CA ALA A 298 -8.80 -1.27 -1.06
C ALA A 298 -8.50 -0.47 -2.34
N PRO A 299 -9.55 -0.03 -3.08
CA PRO A 299 -9.40 0.81 -4.28
C PRO A 299 -8.64 2.11 -4.03
N THR A 300 -8.77 2.73 -2.86
CA THR A 300 -8.15 4.02 -2.54
C THR A 300 -6.69 3.91 -2.10
N SER A 301 -6.26 2.74 -1.61
CA SER A 301 -4.93 2.57 -1.03
C SER A 301 -3.80 2.90 -2.01
N PRO A 302 -3.83 2.50 -3.29
CA PRO A 302 -2.75 2.82 -4.22
C PRO A 302 -2.54 4.32 -4.44
N ALA A 303 -3.63 5.08 -4.65
CA ALA A 303 -3.57 6.52 -4.82
C ALA A 303 -3.05 7.21 -3.54
N LEU A 304 -3.59 6.85 -2.38
CA LEU A 304 -3.12 7.37 -1.09
C LEU A 304 -1.64 7.01 -0.81
N ALA A 305 -1.20 5.82 -1.20
CA ALA A 305 0.19 5.40 -1.04
C ALA A 305 1.13 6.28 -1.90
N ASN A 306 0.74 6.59 -3.14
CA ASN A 306 1.49 7.51 -3.99
C ASN A 306 1.52 8.93 -3.43
N LEU A 307 0.39 9.48 -3.00
CA LEU A 307 0.34 10.80 -2.38
C LEU A 307 1.18 10.85 -1.09
N SER A 308 1.18 9.77 -0.31
CA SER A 308 2.00 9.68 0.90
C SER A 308 3.50 9.71 0.61
N ALA A 309 3.92 9.18 -0.55
CA ALA A 309 5.31 9.13 -0.98
C ALA A 309 5.72 10.34 -1.82
N TYR A 310 4.84 11.34 -2.02
CA TYR A 310 5.13 12.48 -2.90
C TYR A 310 6.40 13.25 -2.47
N ALA A 311 6.52 13.61 -1.20
CA ALA A 311 7.71 14.32 -0.67
C ALA A 311 8.98 13.44 -0.74
N LEU A 312 8.83 12.13 -0.56
CA LEU A 312 9.92 11.18 -0.79
C LEU A 312 10.41 11.26 -2.23
N ASP A 313 9.50 11.20 -3.20
CA ASP A 313 9.85 11.20 -4.62
C ASP A 313 10.51 12.52 -5.04
N VAL A 314 10.06 13.67 -4.52
CA VAL A 314 10.68 14.97 -4.78
C VAL A 314 12.16 14.96 -4.34
N ARG A 315 12.43 14.51 -3.12
CA ARG A 315 13.79 14.50 -2.57
C ARG A 315 14.67 13.45 -3.26
N LEU A 316 14.12 12.29 -3.59
CA LEU A 316 14.84 11.23 -4.29
C LEU A 316 15.14 11.60 -5.75
N ALA A 317 14.22 12.27 -6.44
CA ALA A 317 14.47 12.81 -7.77
C ALA A 317 15.55 13.89 -7.75
N GLY A 318 15.49 14.81 -6.76
CA GLY A 318 16.49 15.86 -6.59
C GLY A 318 17.91 15.33 -6.36
N ILE A 319 18.07 14.38 -5.43
CA ILE A 319 19.39 13.77 -5.18
C ILE A 319 19.86 12.90 -6.35
N ALA A 320 18.96 12.20 -7.06
CA ALA A 320 19.33 11.44 -8.25
C ALA A 320 19.89 12.37 -9.33
N GLY A 321 19.22 13.49 -9.59
CA GLY A 321 19.70 14.50 -10.53
C GLY A 321 21.06 15.09 -10.16
N ALA A 322 21.31 15.36 -8.87
CA ALA A 322 22.62 15.85 -8.40
C ALA A 322 23.78 14.87 -8.64
N TYR A 323 23.49 13.58 -8.79
CA TYR A 323 24.47 12.52 -9.07
C TYR A 323 24.42 12.02 -10.52
N ASP A 324 23.72 12.73 -11.41
CA ASP A 324 23.53 12.35 -12.82
C ASP A 324 22.94 10.93 -12.97
N MET A 325 21.90 10.66 -12.17
CA MET A 325 21.17 9.40 -12.15
C MET A 325 19.68 9.62 -12.45
N ASP A 326 19.08 8.69 -13.18
CA ASP A 326 17.63 8.63 -13.37
C ASP A 326 16.97 7.94 -12.19
N TYR A 327 15.77 8.37 -11.84
CA TYR A 327 14.98 7.82 -10.74
C TYR A 327 13.53 7.55 -11.15
N SER A 328 13.04 6.37 -10.80
CA SER A 328 11.62 6.03 -10.86
C SER A 328 11.18 5.19 -9.67
N ARG A 329 9.88 5.23 -9.37
CA ARG A 329 9.23 4.42 -8.34
C ARG A 329 8.03 3.66 -8.90
N TYR A 330 8.00 2.35 -8.64
CA TYR A 330 6.84 1.51 -8.92
C TYR A 330 6.35 0.90 -7.61
N ALA A 331 5.29 1.47 -7.04
CA ALA A 331 4.81 1.11 -5.70
C ALA A 331 5.93 1.31 -4.64
N ASP A 332 6.38 0.21 -4.01
CA ASP A 332 7.46 0.14 -3.03
C ASP A 332 8.87 -0.04 -3.64
N ASP A 333 8.95 -0.40 -4.92
CA ASP A 333 10.22 -0.56 -5.65
C ASP A 333 10.74 0.81 -6.10
N LEU A 334 11.96 1.16 -5.65
CA LEU A 334 12.71 2.34 -6.07
C LEU A 334 13.83 1.90 -7.01
N THR A 335 13.92 2.53 -8.18
CA THR A 335 14.96 2.23 -9.16
C THR A 335 15.74 3.50 -9.47
N PHE A 336 17.06 3.40 -9.36
CA PHE A 336 18.01 4.40 -9.81
C PHE A 336 18.90 3.80 -10.90
N SER A 337 19.34 4.60 -11.86
CA SER A 337 20.27 4.15 -12.89
C SER A 337 21.16 5.27 -13.37
N GLY A 338 22.33 4.95 -13.89
CA GLY A 338 23.23 5.95 -14.45
C GLY A 338 24.36 5.34 -15.25
N GLU A 339 25.33 6.19 -15.60
CA GLU A 339 26.53 5.80 -16.33
C GLU A 339 27.59 5.16 -15.42
N GLY A 340 28.56 4.48 -16.03
CA GLY A 340 29.59 3.73 -15.29
C GLY A 340 30.40 4.63 -14.34
N ARG A 341 30.58 5.90 -14.71
CA ARG A 341 31.26 6.93 -13.91
C ARG A 341 30.58 7.23 -12.57
N SER A 342 29.28 6.99 -12.44
CA SER A 342 28.52 7.27 -11.22
C SER A 342 28.53 6.09 -10.23
N ILE A 343 29.13 4.95 -10.59
CA ILE A 343 29.19 3.76 -9.73
C ILE A 343 29.99 4.01 -8.43
N PRO A 344 31.18 4.64 -8.44
CA PRO A 344 31.91 4.95 -7.20
C PRO A 344 31.09 5.82 -6.24
N ALA A 345 30.33 6.76 -6.78
CA ALA A 345 29.48 7.66 -6.00
C ALA A 345 28.34 6.94 -5.24
N LEU A 346 28.02 5.68 -5.58
CA LEU A 346 27.03 4.89 -4.85
C LEU A 346 27.38 4.67 -3.37
N GLN A 347 28.67 4.74 -3.02
CA GLN A 347 29.12 4.61 -1.63
C GLN A 347 28.57 5.74 -0.75
N GLU A 348 28.47 6.95 -1.29
CA GLU A 348 27.92 8.13 -0.62
C GLU A 348 26.41 8.27 -0.86
N PHE A 349 25.97 8.04 -2.10
CA PHE A 349 24.59 8.20 -2.53
C PHE A 349 23.61 7.32 -1.73
N VAL A 350 23.96 6.04 -1.52
CA VAL A 350 23.06 5.08 -0.86
C VAL A 350 22.75 5.48 0.60
N PRO A 351 23.73 5.84 1.45
CA PRO A 351 23.46 6.41 2.77
C PRO A 351 22.50 7.61 2.75
N LEU A 352 22.70 8.57 1.84
CA LEU A 352 21.86 9.77 1.73
C LEU A 352 20.42 9.41 1.34
N VAL A 353 20.24 8.54 0.34
CA VAL A 353 18.92 8.02 -0.03
C VAL A 353 18.24 7.33 1.15
N GLN A 354 18.96 6.52 1.92
CA GLN A 354 18.40 5.89 3.11
C GLN A 354 18.03 6.88 4.21
N GLN A 355 18.78 7.98 4.36
CA GLN A 355 18.44 9.05 5.29
C GLN A 355 17.15 9.76 4.86
N ILE A 356 17.00 10.06 3.57
CA ILE A 356 15.76 10.61 3.00
C ILE A 356 14.58 9.66 3.27
N ILE A 357 14.72 8.37 2.96
CA ILE A 357 13.66 7.36 3.21
C ILE A 357 13.20 7.39 4.68
N ARG A 358 14.15 7.44 5.63
CA ARG A 358 13.83 7.49 7.07
C ARG A 358 13.18 8.80 7.48
N ALA A 359 13.67 9.93 6.97
CA ALA A 359 13.12 11.26 7.24
C ALA A 359 11.66 11.36 6.75
N GLU A 360 11.35 10.72 5.62
CA GLU A 360 10.00 10.61 5.07
C GLU A 360 9.15 9.51 5.74
N ARG A 361 9.62 9.00 6.89
CA ARG A 361 8.96 8.03 7.76
C ARG A 361 8.72 6.67 7.10
N PHE A 362 9.50 6.33 6.08
CA PHE A 362 9.54 5.01 5.48
C PHE A 362 10.75 4.21 5.99
N ARG A 363 10.79 2.91 5.68
CA ARG A 363 11.86 2.01 6.10
C ARG A 363 12.51 1.36 4.88
N PRO A 364 13.83 1.43 4.71
CA PRO A 364 14.51 0.77 3.60
C PRO A 364 14.65 -0.72 3.88
N ASN A 365 14.29 -1.55 2.90
CA ASN A 365 14.50 -2.98 2.95
C ASN A 365 15.95 -3.33 2.56
N ARG A 366 16.81 -3.44 3.56
CA ARG A 366 18.25 -3.69 3.36
C ARG A 366 18.52 -5.01 2.62
N SER A 367 17.70 -6.04 2.85
CA SER A 367 17.88 -7.37 2.25
C SER A 367 17.66 -7.39 0.73
N LYS A 368 16.78 -6.50 0.24
CA LYS A 368 16.42 -6.40 -1.18
C LYS A 368 17.24 -5.36 -1.95
N ARG A 369 18.14 -4.62 -1.29
CA ARG A 369 19.08 -3.74 -1.97
C ARG A 369 19.92 -4.54 -2.97
N ARG A 370 19.99 -4.08 -4.22
CA ARG A 370 20.82 -4.69 -5.26
C ARG A 370 21.44 -3.61 -6.15
N VAL A 371 22.69 -3.82 -6.55
CA VAL A 371 23.36 -3.07 -7.63
C VAL A 371 23.61 -4.06 -8.76
N VAL A 372 23.15 -3.73 -9.97
CA VAL A 372 23.21 -4.62 -11.15
C VAL A 372 23.90 -3.88 -12.28
N ARG A 373 25.05 -4.39 -12.74
CA ARG A 373 25.78 -3.82 -13.90
C ARG A 373 25.17 -4.29 -15.21
N ASP A 374 25.45 -3.57 -16.29
CA ASP A 374 25.02 -3.87 -17.67
C ASP A 374 25.53 -5.21 -18.21
N SER A 375 26.66 -5.71 -17.69
CA SER A 375 27.14 -7.07 -17.95
C SER A 375 26.22 -8.17 -17.40
N GLN A 376 25.33 -7.83 -16.47
CA GLN A 376 24.30 -8.69 -15.93
C GLN A 376 22.94 -8.30 -16.49
N ARG A 377 21.97 -9.22 -16.41
CA ARG A 377 20.59 -8.90 -16.80
C ARG A 377 19.99 -7.87 -15.84
N GLN A 378 19.72 -6.68 -16.35
CA GLN A 378 19.06 -5.60 -15.64
C GLN A 378 17.55 -5.71 -15.79
N ILE A 379 16.83 -5.73 -14.66
CA ILE A 379 15.37 -5.92 -14.63
C ILE A 379 14.71 -4.83 -13.77
N VAL A 380 13.75 -4.12 -14.36
CA VAL A 380 12.91 -3.12 -13.71
C VAL A 380 11.45 -3.55 -13.81
N ALA A 381 10.77 -3.73 -12.68
CA ALA A 381 9.36 -4.17 -12.61
C ALA A 381 9.03 -5.41 -13.50
N GLY A 382 9.99 -6.35 -13.65
CA GLY A 382 9.84 -7.55 -14.49
C GLY A 382 10.24 -7.37 -15.96
N VAL A 383 10.59 -6.16 -16.39
CA VAL A 383 11.03 -5.82 -17.75
C VAL A 383 12.55 -5.79 -17.80
N VAL A 384 13.14 -6.44 -18.81
CA VAL A 384 14.59 -6.37 -19.10
C VAL A 384 14.88 -5.03 -19.78
N VAL A 385 15.94 -4.34 -19.36
CA VAL A 385 16.25 -2.96 -19.80
C VAL A 385 17.67 -2.75 -20.34
N ASN A 386 18.48 -3.79 -20.48
CA ASN A 386 19.90 -3.65 -20.88
C ASN A 386 20.12 -2.82 -22.15
N GLU A 387 19.31 -3.00 -23.19
CA GLU A 387 19.45 -2.28 -24.48
C GLU A 387 18.12 -1.68 -24.95
N ARG A 388 17.04 -2.46 -24.78
CA ARG A 388 15.66 -2.08 -25.04
C ARG A 388 14.75 -2.80 -24.07
N THR A 389 13.51 -2.35 -23.95
CA THR A 389 12.50 -3.05 -23.16
C THR A 389 12.26 -4.44 -23.74
N ASN A 390 12.27 -5.45 -22.86
CA ASN A 390 12.07 -6.82 -23.29
C ASN A 390 11.46 -7.68 -22.18
N VAL A 391 10.83 -8.78 -22.57
CA VAL A 391 10.48 -9.86 -21.65
C VAL A 391 11.72 -10.69 -21.32
N ALA A 392 11.72 -11.35 -20.17
CA ALA A 392 12.77 -12.32 -19.87
C ALA A 392 12.79 -13.44 -20.91
N ARG A 393 13.98 -13.81 -21.40
CA ARG A 393 14.14 -14.86 -22.43
C ARG A 393 13.42 -16.16 -22.08
N LYS A 394 13.52 -16.59 -20.82
CA LYS A 394 12.84 -17.79 -20.32
C LYS A 394 11.32 -17.73 -20.48
N ASP A 395 10.71 -16.59 -20.22
CA ASP A 395 9.26 -16.42 -20.29
C ASP A 395 8.77 -16.38 -21.75
N TYR A 396 9.56 -15.77 -22.63
CA TYR A 396 9.34 -15.78 -24.08
C TYR A 396 9.45 -17.20 -24.66
N ASP A 397 10.55 -17.90 -24.36
CA ASP A 397 10.82 -19.25 -24.87
C ASP A 397 9.73 -20.23 -24.38
N LEU A 398 9.28 -20.10 -23.13
CA LEU A 398 8.16 -20.87 -22.59
C LEU A 398 6.85 -20.60 -23.35
N LEU A 399 6.51 -19.34 -23.58
CA LEU A 399 5.29 -18.98 -24.31
C LEU A 399 5.36 -19.49 -25.76
N LYS A 400 6.50 -19.31 -26.42
CA LYS A 400 6.74 -19.81 -27.78
C LYS A 400 6.58 -21.34 -27.85
N ALA A 401 7.13 -22.07 -26.87
CA ALA A 401 6.99 -23.52 -26.80
C ALA A 401 5.53 -23.96 -26.61
N ILE A 402 4.78 -23.27 -25.74
CA ILE A 402 3.34 -23.54 -25.56
C ILE A 402 2.59 -23.35 -26.88
N LEU A 403 2.79 -22.22 -27.56
CA LEU A 403 2.10 -21.96 -28.84
C LEU A 403 2.46 -22.98 -29.92
N HIS A 404 3.75 -23.34 -30.03
CA HIS A 404 4.20 -24.37 -30.96
C HIS A 404 3.54 -25.73 -30.70
N ASN A 405 3.44 -26.13 -29.42
CA ASN A 405 2.81 -27.39 -29.07
C ASN A 405 1.28 -27.34 -29.29
N CYS A 406 0.63 -26.22 -29.02
CA CYS A 406 -0.78 -26.03 -29.37
C CYS A 406 -1.03 -26.18 -30.87
N MET A 407 -0.12 -25.70 -31.74
CA MET A 407 -0.23 -25.87 -33.18
C MET A 407 -0.09 -27.34 -33.62
N ARG A 408 0.67 -28.16 -32.87
CA ARG A 408 0.98 -29.55 -33.24
C ARG A 408 0.01 -30.57 -32.65
N GLU A 409 -0.37 -30.36 -31.39
CA GLU A 409 -1.07 -31.34 -30.56
C GLU A 409 -2.44 -30.81 -30.08
N GLY A 410 -2.83 -29.61 -30.54
CA GLY A 410 -4.05 -28.93 -30.12
C GLY A 410 -3.92 -28.17 -28.79
N PRO A 411 -4.83 -27.21 -28.50
CA PRO A 411 -4.80 -26.39 -27.29
C PRO A 411 -4.91 -27.19 -25.98
N SER A 412 -5.67 -28.29 -26.00
CA SER A 412 -5.91 -29.16 -24.84
C SER A 412 -4.62 -29.75 -24.28
N SER A 413 -3.62 -30.04 -25.13
CA SER A 413 -2.31 -30.57 -24.73
C SER A 413 -1.54 -29.64 -23.77
N GLN A 414 -1.75 -28.32 -23.87
CA GLN A 414 -1.03 -27.32 -23.07
C GLN A 414 -1.87 -26.68 -21.97
N ASN A 415 -3.19 -26.92 -21.93
CA ASN A 415 -4.08 -26.38 -20.90
C ASN A 415 -3.97 -27.14 -19.56
N ARG A 416 -2.76 -27.21 -19.00
CA ARG A 416 -2.43 -28.00 -17.79
C ARG A 416 -3.21 -27.60 -16.54
N TYR A 417 -3.75 -26.39 -16.51
CA TYR A 417 -4.49 -25.84 -15.38
C TYR A 417 -6.00 -25.82 -15.62
N ASN A 418 -6.46 -26.43 -16.72
CA ASN A 418 -7.87 -26.49 -17.12
C ASN A 418 -8.54 -25.10 -17.08
N LEU A 419 -7.87 -24.11 -17.66
CA LEU A 419 -8.39 -22.75 -17.75
C LEU A 419 -9.55 -22.72 -18.75
N GLU A 420 -10.69 -22.18 -18.34
CA GLU A 420 -11.89 -22.04 -19.18
C GLU A 420 -11.58 -21.25 -20.46
N ASN A 421 -10.91 -20.11 -20.33
CA ASN A 421 -10.55 -19.24 -21.46
C ASN A 421 -9.05 -19.31 -21.80
N PHE A 422 -8.55 -20.51 -22.13
CA PHE A 422 -7.12 -20.72 -22.41
C PHE A 422 -6.63 -19.88 -23.60
N ALA A 423 -7.43 -19.74 -24.66
CA ALA A 423 -7.09 -18.93 -25.83
C ALA A 423 -6.86 -17.45 -25.44
N GLU A 424 -7.79 -16.88 -24.67
CA GLU A 424 -7.68 -15.49 -24.20
C GLU A 424 -6.52 -15.32 -23.23
N HIS A 425 -6.24 -16.33 -22.39
CA HIS A 425 -5.08 -16.35 -21.52
C HIS A 425 -3.76 -16.23 -22.30
N LEU A 426 -3.59 -17.02 -23.36
CA LEU A 426 -2.41 -16.91 -24.23
C LEU A 426 -2.37 -15.57 -24.97
N ARG A 427 -3.51 -15.11 -25.49
CA ARG A 427 -3.62 -13.80 -26.15
C ARG A 427 -3.21 -12.65 -25.23
N GLY A 428 -3.59 -12.68 -23.96
CA GLY A 428 -3.17 -11.71 -22.96
C GLY A 428 -1.66 -11.74 -22.69
N ARG A 429 -1.05 -12.93 -22.65
CA ARG A 429 0.41 -13.07 -22.53
C ARG A 429 1.14 -12.51 -23.77
N ILE A 430 0.60 -12.74 -24.96
CA ILE A 430 1.14 -12.19 -26.22
C ILE A 430 1.01 -10.66 -26.24
N ALA A 431 -0.14 -10.12 -25.82
CA ALA A 431 -0.33 -8.67 -25.72
C ALA A 431 0.68 -8.03 -24.76
N HIS A 432 0.96 -8.66 -23.63
CA HIS A 432 2.02 -8.23 -22.72
C HIS A 432 3.41 -8.24 -23.36
N VAL A 433 3.77 -9.29 -24.12
CA VAL A 433 5.04 -9.32 -24.87
C VAL A 433 5.07 -8.20 -25.91
N THR A 434 3.98 -8.00 -26.63
CA THR A 434 3.83 -6.99 -27.69
C THR A 434 4.02 -5.57 -27.13
N GLN A 435 3.46 -5.29 -25.95
CA GLN A 435 3.64 -4.02 -25.26
C GLN A 435 5.13 -3.72 -24.96
N LEU A 436 5.92 -4.74 -24.65
CA LEU A 436 7.34 -4.57 -24.29
C LEU A 436 8.28 -4.64 -25.49
N ASN A 437 7.96 -5.50 -26.47
CA ASN A 437 8.74 -5.73 -27.68
C ASN A 437 7.78 -6.12 -28.84
N PRO A 438 7.41 -5.14 -29.70
CA PRO A 438 6.44 -5.37 -30.77
C PRO A 438 6.84 -6.47 -31.76
N GLU A 439 8.13 -6.55 -32.13
CA GLU A 439 8.64 -7.55 -33.08
C GLU A 439 8.46 -8.99 -32.56
N ARG A 440 8.80 -9.23 -31.29
CA ARG A 440 8.60 -10.54 -30.64
C ARG A 440 7.12 -10.83 -30.44
N GLY A 441 6.33 -9.82 -30.11
CA GLY A 441 4.88 -9.92 -30.00
C GLY A 441 4.24 -10.39 -31.29
N ALA A 442 4.60 -9.76 -32.42
CA ALA A 442 4.09 -10.10 -33.75
C ALA A 442 4.38 -11.56 -34.13
N ARG A 443 5.61 -12.05 -33.87
CA ARG A 443 5.97 -13.46 -34.12
C ARG A 443 5.12 -14.44 -33.30
N LEU A 444 4.85 -14.14 -32.04
CA LEU A 444 4.01 -14.99 -31.20
C LEU A 444 2.54 -14.93 -31.62
N LEU A 445 2.06 -13.75 -32.03
CA LEU A 445 0.70 -13.58 -32.53
C LEU A 445 0.48 -14.38 -33.82
N GLU A 446 1.46 -14.38 -34.72
CA GLU A 446 1.41 -15.20 -35.93
C GLU A 446 1.29 -16.69 -35.61
N MET A 447 2.08 -17.19 -34.65
CA MET A 447 1.95 -18.57 -34.18
C MET A 447 0.57 -18.84 -33.58
N TYR A 448 0.05 -17.91 -32.79
CA TYR A 448 -1.27 -18.03 -32.16
C TYR A 448 -2.42 -18.13 -33.18
N LEU A 449 -2.35 -17.34 -34.25
CA LEU A 449 -3.37 -17.35 -35.32
C LEU A 449 -3.38 -18.62 -36.16
N ARG A 450 -2.29 -19.41 -36.13
CA ARG A 450 -2.19 -20.71 -36.81
C ARG A 450 -2.71 -21.88 -35.97
N ILE A 451 -3.07 -21.65 -34.70
CA ILE A 451 -3.63 -22.69 -33.83
C ILE A 451 -5.09 -22.90 -34.24
N ASP A 452 -5.48 -24.15 -34.47
CA ASP A 452 -6.88 -24.52 -34.53
C ASP A 452 -7.44 -24.61 -33.11
N TRP A 453 -8.44 -23.77 -32.82
CA TRP A 453 -9.06 -23.65 -31.50
C TRP A 453 -10.33 -24.47 -31.37
N ASN A 454 -10.78 -25.12 -32.44
CA ASN A 454 -12.03 -25.90 -32.47
C ASN A 454 -11.80 -27.41 -32.30
N CYS A 455 -10.56 -27.86 -32.13
CA CYS A 455 -10.20 -29.28 -31.93
C CYS A 455 -10.42 -29.80 -30.51
#